data_AF-A0A965RN93-F1
#
_entry.id   AF-A0A965RN93-F1
#
_cell.length_a   1.000
_cell.length_b   1.000
_cell.length_c   1.000
_cell.angle_alpha   90.00
_cell.angle_beta   90.00
_cell.angle_gamma   90.00
#
_symmetry.space_group_name_H-M   'P 1'
#
loop_
_entity.id
_entity.type
_entity.pdbx_description
1 polymer ?
#
loop_
_entity_poly.entity_id
_entity_poly.type
_entity_poly.pdbx_seq_one_letter_code
_entity_poly.pdbx_strand_id
1 'polypeptide(L)'
;MTTPHGPHTKQITLRRPQSGEIKIANNLPLVIIAGPCVLESRQHALEVSAALADVSAQLNVPLIYKSSFDKANRTSVSSERGLGLSAALDIFAEVRQKTNLPMLTDVHESYQCAEVAKVVDVLQIPAFLCRQTDLLLAAGQTGKVINVKKGQFLAPWDMKNVA
;
A
#
# COMPACT_ATOMS: atom_id res chain seq x y z
N MET A 1 -10.69 10.03 -32.07
CA MET A 1 -10.17 8.83 -31.39
C MET A 1 -10.83 8.74 -30.01
N THR A 2 -11.91 7.98 -29.91
CA THR A 2 -12.59 7.70 -28.64
C THR A 2 -11.78 6.65 -27.89
N THR A 3 -11.28 6.96 -26.71
CA THR A 3 -10.66 5.96 -25.83
C THR A 3 -11.67 4.83 -25.58
N PRO A 4 -11.30 3.53 -25.66
CA PRO A 4 -12.27 2.43 -25.68
C PRO A 4 -12.93 2.15 -24.32
N HIS A 5 -12.71 3.01 -23.33
CA HIS A 5 -12.96 2.72 -21.93
C HIS A 5 -13.88 3.83 -21.41
N GLY A 6 -15.16 3.49 -21.25
CA GLY A 6 -16.16 4.39 -20.65
C GLY A 6 -15.73 4.89 -19.26
N PRO A 7 -16.44 5.85 -18.66
CA PRO A 7 -16.00 6.48 -17.41
C PRO A 7 -15.89 5.41 -16.31
N HIS A 8 -14.65 5.07 -15.95
CA HIS A 8 -14.37 4.15 -14.85
C HIS A 8 -14.72 4.86 -13.53
N THR A 9 -16.00 4.76 -13.14
CA THR A 9 -16.60 5.33 -11.93
C THR A 9 -16.52 4.38 -10.71
N LYS A 10 -15.68 3.33 -10.78
CA LYS A 10 -15.46 2.47 -9.61
C LYS A 10 -14.84 3.31 -8.50
N GLN A 11 -15.54 3.37 -7.36
CA GLN A 11 -15.09 4.05 -6.16
C GLN A 11 -14.66 3.00 -5.13
N ILE A 12 -13.52 3.26 -4.48
CA ILE A 12 -13.05 2.50 -3.32
C ILE A 12 -13.25 3.39 -2.08
N THR A 13 -13.75 2.81 -0.99
CA THR A 13 -13.83 3.49 0.30
C THR A 13 -12.86 2.82 1.27
N LEU A 14 -11.88 3.59 1.76
CA LEU A 14 -10.91 3.15 2.75
C LEU A 14 -11.25 3.77 4.11
N ARG A 15 -11.63 2.95 5.08
CA ARG A 15 -11.93 3.43 6.44
C ARG A 15 -10.63 3.77 7.16
N ARG A 16 -10.61 4.89 7.88
CA ARG A 16 -9.48 5.26 8.73
C ARG A 16 -9.47 4.41 10.02
N PRO A 17 -8.31 4.28 10.68
CA PRO A 17 -8.15 3.43 11.87
C PRO A 17 -9.08 3.77 13.03
N GLN A 18 -9.31 5.06 13.28
CA GLN A 18 -10.13 5.55 14.39
C GLN A 18 -11.46 6.14 13.90
N SER A 19 -11.41 7.09 12.96
CA SER A 19 -12.61 7.75 12.44
C SER A 19 -12.37 8.40 11.08
N GLY A 20 -13.42 8.39 10.26
CA GLY A 20 -13.43 8.93 8.90
C GLY A 20 -13.17 7.88 7.82
N GLU A 21 -13.31 8.32 6.57
CA GLU A 21 -13.06 7.49 5.40
C GLU A 21 -12.39 8.31 4.29
N ILE A 22 -11.66 7.62 3.42
CA ILE A 22 -11.08 8.17 2.20
C ILE A 22 -11.79 7.50 1.01
N LYS A 23 -12.42 8.31 0.15
CA LYS A 23 -13.03 7.84 -1.11
C LYS A 23 -12.03 8.05 -2.24
N ILE A 24 -11.76 7.00 -3.00
CA ILE A 24 -10.79 6.99 -4.09
C ILE A 24 -11.53 6.66 -5.39
N ALA A 25 -11.52 7.57 -6.35
CA ALA A 25 -12.00 7.36 -7.71
C ALA A 25 -11.33 8.37 -8.65
N ASN A 26 -11.31 8.09 -9.95
CA ASN A 26 -10.63 8.93 -10.94
C ASN A 26 -11.24 10.34 -11.10
N ASN A 27 -12.48 10.52 -10.63
CA ASN A 27 -13.22 11.79 -10.68
C ASN A 27 -13.35 12.46 -9.29
N LEU A 28 -12.63 11.97 -8.28
CA LEU A 28 -12.56 12.56 -6.95
C LEU A 28 -11.22 13.29 -6.75
N PRO A 29 -11.08 14.15 -5.73
CA PRO A 29 -9.81 14.76 -5.38
C PRO A 29 -8.69 13.73 -5.21
N LEU A 30 -7.47 14.13 -5.55
CA LEU A 30 -6.29 13.26 -5.48
C LEU A 30 -6.04 12.78 -4.03
N VAL A 31 -5.75 11.48 -3.90
CA VAL A 31 -5.28 10.86 -2.67
C VAL A 31 -3.80 10.56 -2.80
N ILE A 32 -3.02 10.90 -1.78
CA ILE A 32 -1.57 10.74 -1.77
C ILE A 32 -1.20 9.44 -1.04
N ILE A 33 -0.33 8.64 -1.65
CA ILE A 33 0.35 7.52 -0.99
C ILE A 33 1.80 7.94 -0.78
N ALA A 34 2.23 8.09 0.48
CA ALA A 34 3.55 8.63 0.80
C ALA A 34 4.14 7.99 2.07
N GLY A 35 5.47 7.99 2.13
CA GLY A 35 6.25 7.48 3.25
C GLY A 35 7.63 7.00 2.78
N PRO A 36 8.48 6.54 3.70
CA PRO A 36 9.83 6.12 3.36
C PRO A 36 9.84 4.84 2.53
N CYS A 37 10.95 4.61 1.82
CA CYS A 37 11.06 3.50 0.89
C CYS A 37 11.01 2.13 1.58
N VAL A 38 11.63 2.05 2.77
CA VAL A 38 11.72 0.85 3.62
C VAL A 38 11.58 1.28 5.08
N LEU A 39 11.10 0.37 5.91
CA LEU A 39 11.05 0.53 7.35
C LEU A 39 12.46 0.33 7.93
N GLU A 40 13.13 1.42 8.26
CA GLU A 40 14.50 1.41 8.78
C GLU A 40 14.55 1.23 10.30
N SER A 41 13.66 1.93 11.02
CA SER A 41 13.51 1.80 12.47
C SER A 41 12.12 2.24 12.90
N ARG A 42 11.70 1.80 14.09
CA ARG A 42 10.45 2.26 14.71
C ARG A 42 10.42 3.78 14.88
N GLN A 43 11.51 4.37 15.36
CA GLN A 43 11.60 5.81 15.61
C GLN A 43 11.40 6.60 14.31
N HIS A 44 12.13 6.23 13.26
CA HIS A 44 12.01 6.88 11.96
C HIS A 44 10.59 6.75 11.37
N ALA A 45 9.96 5.59 11.52
CA ALA A 45 8.59 5.37 11.05
C ALA A 45 7.59 6.31 11.73
N LEU A 46 7.71 6.47 13.06
CA LEU A 46 6.85 7.34 13.85
C LEU A 46 7.07 8.82 13.52
N GLU A 47 8.31 9.25 13.38
CA GLU A 47 8.64 10.64 13.03
C GLU A 47 8.08 11.02 11.65
N VAL A 48 8.34 10.20 10.62
CA VAL A 48 7.88 10.49 9.26
C VAL A 48 6.36 10.42 9.16
N SER A 49 5.74 9.43 9.79
CA SER A 49 4.27 9.30 9.74
C SER A 49 3.56 10.45 10.47
N ALA A 50 4.08 10.92 11.60
CA ALA A 50 3.56 12.09 12.29
C ALA A 50 3.67 13.36 11.41
N ALA A 51 4.84 13.61 10.84
CA ALA A 51 5.04 14.77 9.96
C ALA A 51 4.11 14.73 8.73
N LEU A 52 3.91 13.56 8.11
CA LEU A 52 2.99 13.40 6.99
C LEU A 52 1.52 13.60 7.41
N ALA A 53 1.13 13.16 8.61
CA ALA A 53 -0.21 13.38 9.14
C ALA A 53 -0.48 14.87 9.34
N ASP A 54 0.47 15.60 9.92
CA ASP A 54 0.37 17.05 10.12
C ASP A 54 0.24 17.81 8.79
N VAL A 55 1.07 17.48 7.80
CA VAL A 55 1.00 18.10 6.46
C VAL A 55 -0.32 17.75 5.76
N SER A 56 -0.77 16.50 5.85
CA SER A 56 -2.05 16.06 5.29
C SER A 56 -3.22 16.85 5.88
N ALA A 57 -3.20 17.10 7.20
CA ALA A 57 -4.22 17.89 7.89
C ALA A 57 -4.18 19.37 7.49
N GLN A 58 -2.98 19.97 7.46
CA GLN A 58 -2.79 21.39 7.10
C GLN A 58 -3.24 21.69 5.66
N LEU A 59 -2.94 20.79 4.72
CA LEU A 59 -3.29 20.95 3.31
C LEU A 59 -4.69 20.41 2.96
N ASN A 60 -5.36 19.74 3.90
CA ASN A 60 -6.62 19.04 3.67
C ASN A 60 -6.56 18.05 2.48
N VAL A 61 -5.45 17.31 2.36
CA VAL A 61 -5.23 16.31 1.30
C VAL A 61 -5.29 14.91 1.92
N PRO A 62 -6.13 13.99 1.42
CA PRO A 62 -6.17 12.62 1.94
C PRO A 62 -4.84 11.90 1.71
N LEU A 63 -4.32 11.26 2.75
CA LEU A 63 -3.03 10.55 2.71
C LEU A 63 -3.16 9.12 3.23
N ILE A 64 -2.42 8.21 2.58
CA ILE A 64 -2.19 6.83 3.00
C ILE A 64 -0.68 6.70 3.25
N TYR A 65 -0.31 6.31 4.47
CA TYR A 65 1.10 6.12 4.81
C TYR A 65 1.62 4.81 4.19
N LYS A 66 2.84 4.85 3.64
CA LYS A 66 3.48 3.70 3.00
C LYS A 66 4.91 3.47 3.45
N SER A 67 5.23 2.24 3.84
CA SER A 67 6.59 1.73 4.04
C SER A 67 6.68 0.26 3.67
N SER A 68 7.82 -0.20 3.15
CA SER A 68 8.09 -1.64 2.93
C SER A 68 8.72 -2.25 4.17
N PHE A 69 8.30 -3.45 4.59
CA PHE A 69 9.00 -4.19 5.66
C PHE A 69 10.20 -5.01 5.15
N ASP A 70 10.19 -5.35 3.85
CA ASP A 70 11.22 -6.14 3.18
C ASP A 70 11.53 -5.56 1.79
N LYS A 71 12.79 -5.65 1.37
CA LYS A 71 13.24 -5.40 0.00
C LYS A 71 13.66 -6.73 -0.64
N ALA A 72 12.70 -7.48 -1.16
CA ALA A 72 12.92 -8.83 -1.70
C ALA A 72 13.66 -8.88 -3.05
N ASN A 73 14.02 -7.73 -3.62
CA ASN A 73 14.55 -7.60 -4.98
C ASN A 73 15.87 -6.80 -5.02
N ARG A 74 16.69 -6.91 -3.98
CA ARG A 74 18.05 -6.34 -3.96
C ARG A 74 18.97 -7.11 -4.91
N THR A 75 19.99 -6.43 -5.41
CA THR A 75 21.00 -7.03 -6.31
C THR A 75 22.00 -7.94 -5.59
N SER A 76 22.16 -7.78 -4.27
CA SER A 76 23.01 -8.61 -3.42
C SER A 76 22.23 -9.13 -2.21
N VAL A 77 22.50 -10.38 -1.83
CA VAL A 77 21.95 -11.02 -0.63
C VAL A 77 22.42 -10.33 0.66
N SER A 78 23.63 -9.73 0.66
CA SER A 78 24.18 -9.00 1.82
C SER A 78 23.61 -7.61 2.01
N SER A 79 22.73 -7.15 1.12
CA SER A 79 22.10 -5.84 1.24
C SER A 79 21.10 -5.80 2.40
N GLU A 80 21.04 -4.69 3.12
CA GLU A 80 19.96 -4.39 4.06
C GLU A 80 18.59 -4.50 3.38
N ARG A 81 17.64 -5.18 4.04
CA ARG A 81 16.32 -5.46 3.47
C ARG A 81 15.18 -4.81 4.25
N GLY A 82 15.46 -4.15 5.37
CA GLY A 82 14.48 -3.67 6.32
C GLY A 82 14.34 -4.60 7.52
N LEU A 83 13.42 -4.29 8.43
CA LEU A 83 13.25 -5.01 9.69
C LEU A 83 12.64 -6.41 9.55
N GLY A 84 12.13 -6.76 8.37
CA GLY A 84 11.43 -8.02 8.13
C GLY A 84 10.00 -8.02 8.67
N LEU A 85 9.27 -9.10 8.39
CA LEU A 85 7.83 -9.18 8.64
C LEU A 85 7.49 -9.03 10.13
N SER A 86 8.03 -9.90 10.99
CA SER A 86 7.64 -9.97 12.41
C SER A 86 7.79 -8.63 13.13
N ALA A 87 8.96 -8.00 13.01
CA ALA A 87 9.23 -6.71 13.67
C ALA A 87 8.42 -5.54 13.08
N ALA A 88 8.02 -5.62 11.82
CA ALA A 88 7.27 -4.54 11.17
C ALA A 88 5.79 -4.49 11.56
N LEU A 89 5.18 -5.63 11.93
CA LEU A 89 3.74 -5.70 12.21
C LEU A 89 3.33 -4.76 13.34
N ASP A 90 4.05 -4.81 14.46
CA ASP A 90 3.78 -3.98 15.63
C ASP A 90 4.00 -2.49 15.32
N ILE A 91 5.04 -2.18 14.54
CA ILE A 91 5.35 -0.80 14.15
C ILE A 91 4.27 -0.24 13.21
N PHE A 92 3.78 -1.04 12.25
CA PHE A 92 2.69 -0.63 11.37
C PHE A 92 1.38 -0.42 12.13
N ALA A 93 1.05 -1.31 13.07
CA ALA A 93 -0.11 -1.14 13.93
C ALA A 93 -0.01 0.15 14.74
N GLU A 94 1.17 0.45 15.29
CA GLU A 94 1.40 1.66 16.07
C GLU A 94 1.31 2.94 15.22
N VAL A 95 1.96 2.99 14.06
CA VAL A 95 1.86 4.12 13.11
C VAL A 95 0.40 4.39 12.77
N ARG A 96 -0.33 3.34 12.42
CA ARG A 96 -1.75 3.38 12.05
C ARG A 96 -2.61 3.93 13.20
N GLN A 97 -2.37 3.45 14.44
CA GLN A 97 -3.10 3.93 15.61
C GLN A 97 -2.78 5.37 15.98
N LYS A 98 -1.50 5.78 15.95
CA LYS A 98 -1.07 7.11 16.41
C LYS A 98 -1.43 8.23 15.45
N THR A 99 -1.43 7.96 14.15
CA THR A 99 -1.62 9.00 13.12
C THR A 99 -3.04 9.04 12.54
N ASN A 100 -3.86 8.01 12.81
CA ASN A 100 -5.15 7.80 12.13
C ASN A 100 -5.05 7.81 10.59
N LEU A 101 -3.85 7.60 10.03
CA LEU A 101 -3.64 7.41 8.61
C LEU A 101 -3.83 5.93 8.26
N PRO A 102 -4.49 5.60 7.14
CA PRO A 102 -4.47 4.25 6.62
C PRO A 102 -3.06 3.80 6.26
N MET A 103 -2.77 2.52 6.46
CA MET A 103 -1.46 1.91 6.26
C MET A 103 -1.43 1.07 4.98
N LEU A 104 -0.39 1.23 4.17
CA LEU A 104 -0.12 0.45 2.97
C LEU A 104 1.30 -0.13 3.00
N THR A 105 1.43 -1.43 2.76
CA THR A 105 2.75 -2.07 2.56
C THR A 105 2.70 -3.08 1.41
N ASP A 106 3.85 -3.41 0.85
CA ASP A 106 3.98 -4.43 -0.19
C ASP A 106 4.23 -5.82 0.39
N VAL A 107 3.62 -6.83 -0.24
CA VAL A 107 3.83 -8.25 0.06
C VAL A 107 4.50 -8.94 -1.11
N HIS A 108 5.41 -9.86 -0.81
CA HIS A 108 6.26 -10.53 -1.80
C HIS A 108 5.92 -12.01 -1.96
N GLU A 109 5.29 -12.62 -0.95
CA GLU A 109 4.93 -14.03 -0.92
C GLU A 109 3.50 -14.22 -0.42
N SER A 110 2.78 -15.22 -0.94
CA SER A 110 1.36 -15.44 -0.67
C SER A 110 1.05 -15.63 0.82
N TYR A 111 1.95 -16.30 1.56
CA TYR A 111 1.77 -16.55 2.99
C TYR A 111 1.84 -15.27 3.84
N GLN A 112 2.40 -14.18 3.31
CA GLN A 112 2.52 -12.91 4.03
C GLN A 112 1.18 -12.16 4.08
N CYS A 113 0.31 -12.35 3.09
CA CYS A 113 -0.91 -11.58 2.90
C CYS A 113 -1.82 -11.57 4.14
N ALA A 114 -2.13 -12.75 4.68
CA ALA A 114 -3.04 -12.88 5.82
C ALA A 114 -2.49 -12.19 7.08
N GLU A 115 -1.19 -12.32 7.35
CA GLU A 115 -0.57 -11.73 8.53
C GLU A 115 -0.49 -10.21 8.41
N VAL A 116 0.00 -9.71 7.28
CA VAL A 116 0.12 -8.27 7.01
C VAL A 116 -1.25 -7.58 7.02
N ALA A 117 -2.28 -8.23 6.47
CA ALA A 117 -3.64 -7.70 6.45
C ALA A 117 -4.22 -7.44 7.85
N LYS A 118 -3.69 -8.05 8.92
CA LYS A 118 -4.15 -7.76 10.29
C LYS A 118 -3.83 -6.32 10.72
N VAL A 119 -2.75 -5.75 10.21
CA VAL A 119 -2.20 -4.45 10.67
C VAL A 119 -2.22 -3.36 9.61
N VAL A 120 -2.60 -3.68 8.36
CA VAL A 120 -2.69 -2.69 7.26
C VAL A 120 -4.09 -2.60 6.66
N ASP A 121 -4.32 -1.52 5.91
CA ASP A 121 -5.58 -1.25 5.22
C ASP A 121 -5.49 -1.56 3.72
N VAL A 122 -4.28 -1.47 3.16
CA VAL A 122 -4.00 -1.72 1.74
C VAL A 122 -2.80 -2.64 1.59
N LEU A 123 -2.95 -3.70 0.79
CA LEU A 123 -1.84 -4.56 0.36
C LEU A 123 -1.36 -4.11 -1.02
N GLN A 124 -0.06 -3.94 -1.19
CA GLN A 124 0.53 -3.63 -2.49
C GLN A 124 1.17 -4.84 -3.13
N ILE A 125 0.86 -5.08 -4.41
CA ILE A 125 1.50 -6.11 -5.22
C ILE A 125 2.64 -5.47 -6.02
N PRO A 126 3.90 -5.90 -5.84
CA PRO A 126 5.04 -5.39 -6.58
C PRO A 126 4.91 -5.59 -8.09
N ALA A 127 5.53 -4.70 -8.87
CA ALA A 127 5.41 -4.71 -10.33
C ALA A 127 5.91 -6.01 -10.99
N PHE A 128 6.95 -6.64 -10.44
CA PHE A 128 7.46 -7.92 -10.95
C PHE A 128 6.56 -9.11 -10.60
N LEU A 129 5.70 -8.95 -9.60
CA LEU A 129 4.81 -10.00 -9.10
C LEU A 129 3.34 -9.78 -9.52
N CYS A 130 3.05 -8.76 -10.32
CA CYS A 130 1.69 -8.38 -10.72
C CYS A 130 0.94 -9.42 -11.58
N ARG A 131 1.56 -10.55 -11.93
CA ARG A 131 0.93 -11.68 -12.63
C ARG A 131 1.06 -13.01 -11.87
N GLN A 132 1.50 -12.99 -10.62
CA GLN A 132 1.60 -14.21 -9.82
C GLN A 132 0.22 -14.55 -9.26
N THR A 133 -0.47 -15.50 -9.90
CA THR A 133 -1.86 -15.86 -9.61
C THR A 133 -2.07 -16.19 -8.13
N ASP A 134 -1.20 -17.02 -7.53
CA ASP A 134 -1.35 -17.42 -6.13
C ASP A 134 -1.22 -16.24 -5.16
N LEU A 135 -0.31 -15.30 -5.46
CA LEU A 135 -0.14 -14.08 -4.65
C LEU A 135 -1.37 -13.17 -4.76
N LEU A 136 -1.90 -13.00 -5.98
CA LEU A 136 -3.10 -12.18 -6.22
C LEU A 136 -4.33 -12.78 -5.55
N LEU A 137 -4.51 -14.10 -5.64
CA LEU A 137 -5.59 -14.81 -4.96
C LEU A 137 -5.46 -14.68 -3.44
N ALA A 138 -4.27 -14.91 -2.88
CA ALA A 138 -4.02 -14.76 -1.45
C ALA A 138 -4.29 -13.32 -0.97
N ALA A 139 -3.87 -12.31 -1.74
CA ALA A 139 -4.13 -10.92 -1.41
C ALA A 139 -5.63 -10.59 -1.47
N GLY A 140 -6.34 -11.03 -2.52
CA GLY A 140 -7.79 -10.85 -2.66
C GLY A 140 -8.60 -11.51 -1.55
N GLN A 141 -8.19 -12.70 -1.09
CA GLN A 141 -8.83 -13.42 0.02
C GLN A 141 -8.80 -12.67 1.35
N THR A 142 -7.87 -11.71 1.53
CA THR A 142 -7.82 -10.89 2.75
C THR A 142 -8.96 -9.88 2.87
N GLY A 143 -9.67 -9.59 1.77
CA GLY A 143 -10.71 -8.56 1.73
C GLY A 143 -10.18 -7.12 1.86
N LYS A 144 -8.87 -6.91 1.88
CA LYS A 144 -8.25 -5.58 1.90
C LYS A 144 -8.28 -4.94 0.52
N VAL A 145 -8.11 -3.62 0.49
CA VAL A 145 -7.86 -2.91 -0.78
C VAL A 145 -6.51 -3.36 -1.32
N ILE A 146 -6.45 -3.63 -2.63
CA ILE A 146 -5.22 -4.09 -3.30
C ILE A 146 -4.70 -2.98 -4.21
N ASN A 147 -3.46 -2.53 -3.96
CA ASN A 147 -2.74 -1.60 -4.82
C ASN A 147 -1.79 -2.37 -5.74
N VAL A 148 -2.15 -2.55 -7.00
CA VAL A 148 -1.30 -3.27 -7.95
C VAL A 148 -0.35 -2.31 -8.66
N LYS A 149 0.96 -2.49 -8.47
CA LYS A 149 1.95 -1.80 -9.29
C LYS A 149 1.94 -2.40 -10.69
N LYS A 150 1.60 -1.60 -11.71
CA LYS A 150 1.68 -2.03 -13.11
C LYS A 150 3.10 -2.48 -13.45
N GLY A 151 3.25 -3.70 -13.97
CA GLY A 151 4.50 -4.19 -14.53
C GLY A 151 5.07 -3.23 -15.56
N GLN A 152 6.37 -2.94 -15.49
CA GLN A 152 7.05 -2.10 -16.49
C GLN A 152 6.99 -2.70 -17.90
N PHE A 153 6.85 -4.02 -17.98
CA PHE A 153 6.69 -4.82 -19.21
C PHE A 153 5.24 -4.96 -19.67
N LEU A 154 4.25 -4.41 -18.95
CA LEU A 154 2.83 -4.51 -19.31
C LEU A 154 2.34 -3.26 -20.02
N ALA A 155 1.58 -3.47 -21.10
CA ALA A 155 0.80 -2.41 -21.70
C ALA A 155 -0.35 -2.00 -20.76
N PRO A 156 -0.82 -0.74 -20.80
CA PRO A 156 -1.88 -0.28 -19.90
C PRO A 156 -3.17 -1.12 -19.95
N TRP A 157 -3.59 -1.55 -21.14
CA TRP A 157 -4.81 -2.34 -21.35
C TRP A 157 -4.71 -3.79 -20.84
N ASP A 158 -3.52 -4.30 -20.54
CA ASP A 158 -3.35 -5.64 -19.97
C ASP A 158 -3.69 -5.69 -18.48
N MET A 159 -3.79 -4.53 -17.81
CA MET A 159 -4.15 -4.46 -16.38
C MET A 159 -5.56 -4.98 -16.08
N LYS A 160 -6.46 -5.02 -17.08
CA LYS A 160 -7.79 -5.64 -16.95
C LYS A 160 -7.74 -7.13 -16.65
N ASN A 161 -6.60 -7.79 -16.92
CA ASN A 161 -6.42 -9.22 -16.67
C ASN A 161 -5.75 -9.48 -15.30
N VAL A 162 -5.39 -8.42 -14.58
CA VAL A 162 -4.75 -8.49 -13.25
C VAL A 162 -5.77 -8.20 -12.14
N ALA A 163 -6.82 -7.42 -12.44
CA ALA A 163 -7.81 -6.91 -11.48
C ALA A 163 -9.24 -6.97 -12.02
#